data_AF-A0A9E5QIZ9-F1
#
_entry.id   AF-A0A9E5QIZ9-F1
#
_cell.length_a   1.000
_cell.length_b   1.000
_cell.length_c   1.000
_cell.angle_alpha   90.00
_cell.angle_beta   90.00
_cell.angle_gamma   90.00
#
_symmetry.space_group_name_H-M   'P 1'
#
loop_
_entity.id
_entity.type
_entity.pdbx_description
1 polymer ?
#
loop_
_entity_poly.entity_id
_entity_poly.type
_entity_poly.pdbx_seq_one_letter_code
_entity_poly.pdbx_strand_id
1 'polypeptide(L)'
;MKKLLQLSTLFITMLLLASCGSDSGGPNPEVTSVQPESGPPGTSVTIAGKGFRPKGEMSVTFGGTAATLISATEDQIQTEVPESLAEGSAP
;
A
#
# COMPACT_ATOMS: atom_id res chain seq x y z
N MET A 1 30.97 22.94 -38.99
CA MET A 1 30.49 21.68 -38.37
C MET A 1 30.79 21.75 -36.88
N LYS A 2 29.92 22.46 -36.15
CA LYS A 2 30.10 23.01 -34.80
C LYS A 2 28.98 22.51 -33.86
N LYS A 3 28.49 21.27 -34.08
CA LYS A 3 27.26 20.74 -33.46
C LYS A 3 27.38 19.30 -32.93
N LEU A 4 28.52 18.61 -33.12
CA LEU A 4 28.68 17.22 -32.63
C LEU A 4 29.18 17.11 -31.18
N LEU A 5 29.88 18.12 -30.64
CA LEU A 5 30.37 18.08 -29.25
C LEU A 5 29.27 18.43 -28.22
N GLN A 6 28.20 19.11 -28.63
CA GLN A 6 27.07 19.48 -27.76
C GLN A 6 26.06 18.34 -27.55
N LEU A 7 26.06 17.30 -28.39
CA LEU A 7 25.12 16.19 -28.30
C LEU A 7 25.47 15.21 -27.17
N SER A 8 26.76 15.08 -26.84
CA SER A 8 27.24 14.28 -25.70
C SER A 8 26.91 14.96 -24.35
N THR A 9 26.99 16.30 -24.29
CA THR A 9 26.62 17.08 -23.09
C THR A 9 25.11 17.08 -22.84
N LEU A 10 24.28 17.03 -23.90
CA LEU A 10 22.82 16.93 -23.82
C LEU A 10 22.35 15.56 -23.29
N PHE A 11 23.07 14.48 -23.64
CA PHE A 11 22.79 13.13 -23.13
C PHE A 11 23.17 12.95 -21.64
N ILE A 12 24.27 13.59 -21.21
CA ILE A 12 24.75 13.51 -19.82
C ILE A 12 23.91 14.37 -18.86
N THR A 13 23.31 15.46 -19.33
CA THR A 13 22.39 16.29 -18.51
C THR A 13 20.97 15.71 -18.43
N MET A 14 20.56 14.86 -19.37
CA MET A 14 19.30 14.10 -19.32
C MET A 14 19.36 12.88 -18.38
N LEU A 15 20.53 12.55 -17.83
CA LEU A 15 20.71 11.57 -16.75
C LEU A 15 20.71 12.21 -15.35
N LEU A 16 20.46 13.52 -15.26
CA LEU A 16 20.44 14.30 -14.01
C LEU A 16 19.03 14.61 -13.48
N LEU A 17 17.95 14.06 -14.07
CA LEU A 17 16.59 14.38 -13.67
C LEU A 17 15.80 13.12 -13.30
N ALA A 18 15.37 13.08 -12.02
CA ALA A 18 14.41 12.15 -11.40
C ALA A 18 14.96 10.87 -10.75
N SER A 19 16.00 10.99 -9.92
CA SER A 19 15.95 10.29 -8.62
C SER A 19 15.22 11.19 -7.63
N CYS A 20 13.93 11.43 -7.85
CA CYS A 20 13.08 11.69 -6.70
C CYS A 20 13.10 10.36 -5.93
N GLY A 21 13.97 10.27 -4.92
CA GLY A 21 13.61 9.48 -3.76
C GLY A 21 12.31 10.12 -3.30
N SER A 22 11.18 9.52 -3.68
CA SER A 22 9.88 9.82 -3.12
C SER A 22 9.92 9.37 -1.66
N ASP A 23 10.73 10.05 -0.85
CA ASP A 23 10.67 10.00 0.59
C ASP A 23 9.41 10.79 0.92
N SER A 24 8.30 10.09 0.71
CA SER A 24 6.96 10.55 1.01
C SER A 24 6.97 10.66 2.53
N GLY A 25 7.35 11.82 3.06
CA GLY A 25 7.63 12.07 4.49
C GLY A 25 6.43 11.94 5.43
N GLY A 26 5.45 11.11 5.08
CA GLY A 26 4.46 10.57 6.00
C GLY A 26 4.92 9.22 6.54
N PRO A 27 4.47 8.81 7.73
CA PRO A 27 4.77 7.48 8.26
C PRO A 27 4.26 6.44 7.26
N ASN A 28 5.14 5.50 6.88
CA ASN A 28 4.73 4.29 6.18
C ASN A 28 3.75 3.52 7.08
N PRO A 29 2.65 2.98 6.52
CA PRO A 29 1.76 2.15 7.30
C PRO A 29 2.48 0.88 7.75
N GLU A 30 2.47 0.62 9.05
CA GLU A 30 3.04 -0.57 9.67
C GLU A 30 1.94 -1.33 10.38
N VAL A 31 1.81 -2.64 10.12
CA VAL A 31 0.87 -3.52 10.82
C VAL A 31 1.61 -4.22 11.96
N THR A 32 1.11 -4.09 13.17
CA THR A 32 1.67 -4.72 14.37
C THR A 32 0.92 -5.97 14.80
N SER A 33 -0.40 -6.02 14.58
CA SER A 33 -1.20 -7.22 14.86
C SER A 33 -2.50 -7.26 14.05
N VAL A 34 -3.06 -8.46 13.90
CA VAL A 34 -4.33 -8.73 13.24
C VAL A 34 -5.11 -9.71 14.10
N GLN A 35 -6.34 -9.36 14.50
CA GLN A 35 -7.18 -10.23 15.33
C GLN A 35 -8.66 -10.15 14.89
N PRO A 36 -9.35 -11.28 14.68
CA PRO A 36 -8.77 -12.63 14.64
C PRO A 36 -7.88 -12.85 13.41
N GLU A 37 -6.87 -13.73 13.53
CA GLU A 37 -5.97 -14.08 12.42
C GLU A 37 -6.68 -14.88 11.32
N SER A 38 -7.82 -15.51 11.63
CA SER A 38 -8.65 -16.24 10.69
C SER A 38 -10.11 -16.27 11.12
N GLY A 39 -11.00 -16.46 10.16
CA GLY A 39 -12.44 -16.58 10.36
C GLY A 39 -13.17 -16.74 9.03
N PRO A 40 -14.45 -17.16 9.04
CA PRO A 40 -15.26 -17.20 7.83
C PRO A 40 -15.47 -15.80 7.25
N PRO A 41 -15.92 -15.68 6.00
CA PRO A 41 -16.36 -14.39 5.48
C PRO A 41 -17.38 -13.67 6.36
N GLY A 42 -17.31 -12.35 6.37
CA GLY A 42 -18.07 -11.49 7.28
C GLY A 42 -17.48 -11.36 8.69
N THR A 43 -16.36 -12.04 8.99
CA THR A 43 -15.67 -11.86 10.27
C THR A 43 -15.13 -10.44 10.39
N SER A 44 -15.45 -9.75 11.48
CA SER A 44 -14.85 -8.45 11.81
C SER A 44 -13.41 -8.66 12.29
N VAL A 45 -12.48 -8.02 11.62
CA VAL A 45 -11.04 -8.07 11.87
C VAL A 45 -10.55 -6.70 12.31
N THR A 46 -9.83 -6.69 13.42
CA THR A 46 -9.12 -5.53 13.93
C THR A 46 -7.65 -5.67 13.55
N ILE A 47 -7.13 -4.67 12.84
CA ILE A 47 -5.73 -4.56 12.47
C ILE A 47 -5.15 -3.40 13.29
N ALA A 48 -4.18 -3.68 14.15
CA ALA A 48 -3.44 -2.65 14.87
C ALA A 48 -2.15 -2.30 14.12
N GLY A 49 -1.71 -1.06 14.26
CA GLY A 49 -0.56 -0.57 13.53
C GLY A 49 -0.21 0.88 13.79
N LYS A 50 0.47 1.50 12.83
CA LYS A 50 0.83 2.92 12.83
C LYS A 50 0.85 3.44 11.41
N GLY A 51 0.63 4.75 11.24
CA GLY A 51 0.76 5.41 9.94
C GLY A 51 -0.34 5.04 8.94
N PHE A 52 -1.46 4.48 9.42
CA PHE A 52 -2.64 4.26 8.60
C PHE A 52 -3.26 5.59 8.15
N ARG A 53 -4.09 5.52 7.12
CA ARG A 53 -4.80 6.68 6.57
C ARG A 53 -6.31 6.50 6.77
N PRO A 54 -7.11 7.57 6.69
CA PRO A 54 -8.56 7.43 6.71
C PRO A 54 -9.04 6.47 5.62
N LYS A 55 -10.16 5.77 5.86
CA LYS A 55 -10.68 4.71 4.98
C LYS A 55 -10.87 5.09 3.50
N GLY A 56 -10.98 6.38 3.18
CA GLY A 56 -11.13 6.88 1.80
C GLY A 56 -9.81 7.04 1.03
N GLU A 57 -8.67 6.92 1.72
CA GLU A 57 -7.32 7.10 1.17
C GLU A 57 -6.50 5.82 1.22
N MET A 58 -7.09 4.71 1.66
CA MET A 58 -6.42 3.42 1.75
C MET A 58 -7.33 2.26 1.36
N SER A 59 -6.73 1.09 1.14
CA SER A 59 -7.44 -0.16 0.89
C SER A 59 -6.82 -1.28 1.70
N VAL A 60 -7.65 -2.25 2.08
CA VAL A 60 -7.24 -3.50 2.72
C VAL A 60 -7.68 -4.63 1.82
N THR A 61 -6.83 -5.63 1.64
CA THR A 61 -7.14 -6.81 0.81
C THR A 61 -6.80 -8.07 1.59
N PHE A 62 -7.70 -9.06 1.55
CA PHE A 62 -7.45 -10.42 2.05
C PHE A 62 -7.30 -11.36 0.87
N GLY A 63 -6.17 -12.05 0.73
CA GLY A 63 -5.95 -13.00 -0.38
C GLY A 63 -6.08 -12.40 -1.78
N GLY A 64 -5.88 -11.09 -1.95
CA GLY A 64 -6.08 -10.37 -3.20
C GLY A 64 -7.51 -9.82 -3.42
N THR A 65 -8.47 -10.15 -2.56
CA THR A 65 -9.83 -9.61 -2.59
C THR A 65 -9.94 -8.36 -1.71
N ALA A 66 -10.50 -7.28 -2.25
CA ALA A 66 -10.72 -6.05 -1.49
C ALA A 66 -11.69 -6.26 -0.33
N ALA A 67 -11.31 -5.75 0.84
CA ALA A 67 -12.06 -5.81 2.07
C ALA A 67 -12.91 -4.56 2.29
N THR A 68 -14.02 -4.73 2.99
CA THR A 68 -14.84 -3.60 3.43
C THR A 68 -14.24 -3.01 4.70
N LEU A 69 -13.74 -1.77 4.63
CA LEU A 69 -13.31 -1.03 5.82
C LEU A 69 -14.53 -0.44 6.56
N ILE A 70 -14.71 -0.87 7.80
CA ILE A 70 -15.71 -0.31 8.72
C ILE A 70 -15.20 1.05 9.24
N SER A 71 -13.97 1.07 9.77
CA SER A 71 -13.32 2.25 10.34
C SER A 71 -11.80 2.18 10.18
N ALA A 72 -11.14 3.35 10.19
CA ALA A 72 -9.69 3.45 10.17
C ALA A 72 -9.25 4.73 10.91
N THR A 73 -8.37 4.56 11.90
CA THR A 73 -7.60 5.60 12.58
C THR A 73 -6.13 5.48 12.15
N GLU A 74 -5.24 6.32 12.69
CA GLU A 74 -3.81 6.25 12.37
C GLU A 74 -3.14 4.96 12.92
N ASP A 75 -3.73 4.31 13.91
CA ASP A 75 -3.18 3.18 14.67
C ASP A 75 -4.06 1.92 14.67
N GLN A 76 -5.27 1.98 14.13
CA GLN A 76 -6.21 0.86 14.09
C GLN A 76 -7.08 0.90 12.84
N ILE A 77 -7.33 -0.26 12.25
CA ILE A 77 -8.31 -0.46 11.19
C ILE A 77 -9.29 -1.53 11.65
N GLN A 78 -10.57 -1.28 11.43
CA GLN A 78 -11.60 -2.29 11.53
C GLN A 78 -12.13 -2.60 10.14
N THR A 79 -12.06 -3.87 9.75
CA THR A 79 -12.44 -4.35 8.42
C THR A 79 -13.22 -5.65 8.54
N GLU A 80 -13.88 -6.07 7.46
CA GLU A 80 -14.53 -7.38 7.38
C GLU A 80 -13.86 -8.28 6.36
N VAL A 81 -13.83 -9.58 6.65
CA VAL A 81 -13.37 -10.60 5.70
C VAL A 81 -14.33 -10.65 4.51
N PRO A 82 -13.86 -10.49 3.25
CA PRO A 82 -14.72 -10.51 2.07
C PRO A 82 -15.46 -11.84 1.86
N GLU A 83 -16.70 -11.80 1.38
CA GLU A 83 -17.49 -12.98 0.97
C GLU A 83 -16.88 -13.76 -0.19
N SER A 84 -16.17 -13.07 -1.08
CA SER A 84 -15.54 -13.65 -2.27
C SER A 84 -14.04 -13.91 -2.10
N LEU A 85 -13.60 -14.26 -0.89
CA LEU A 85 -12.32 -14.97 -0.80
C LEU A 85 -12.46 -16.22 -1.65
N ALA A 86 -11.82 -16.22 -2.83
CA ALA A 86 -11.62 -17.45 -3.58
C ALA A 86 -11.00 -18.40 -2.58
N GLU A 87 -11.74 -19.44 -2.18
CA GLU A 87 -11.35 -20.35 -1.12
C GLU A 87 -9.89 -20.69 -1.34
N GLY A 88 -9.04 -20.26 -0.41
CA GLY A 88 -7.66 -20.68 -0.40
C GLY A 88 -7.72 -22.19 -0.37
N SER A 89 -7.44 -22.82 -1.50
CA SER A 89 -7.18 -24.24 -1.55
C SER A 89 -5.97 -24.42 -0.66
N ALA A 90 -6.22 -24.75 0.61
CA ALA A 90 -5.20 -25.27 1.48
C ALA A 90 -4.63 -26.51 0.76
N PRO A 91 -3.32 -26.57 0.48
CA PRO A 91 -2.72 -27.80 -0.04
C PRO A 91 -2.84 -28.94 0.98
#